data_AF-A0AAU9T990-F1
#
_entry.id   AF-A0AAU9T990-F1
#
_cell.length_a   1.000
_cell.length_b   1.000
_cell.length_c   1.000
_cell.angle_alpha   90.00
_cell.angle_beta   90.00
_cell.angle_gamma   90.00
#
_symmetry.space_group_name_H-M   'P 1'
#
loop_
_entity.id
_entity.type
_entity.pdbx_description
1 polymer ?
#
loop_
_entity_poly.entity_id
_entity_poly.type
_entity_poly.pdbx_seq_one_letter_code
_entity_poly.pdbx_strand_id
1 'polypeptide(L)'
;MAIRRPPRLIVIFLVLIAGVQFATADDPVPATWPHQFHALLFMNYSGDLSMINLWYDWTNGRNFNIIQEQLGGITYDLEWNNGTSFVYTLDESKSCRSAQLEVGPSLYARLFSRAENT
;
A
#
# COMPACT_ATOMS: atom_id res chain seq x y z
N MET A 1 66.46 -2.95 -18.59
CA MET A 1 65.23 -3.42 -17.92
C MET A 1 64.39 -4.17 -18.96
N ALA A 2 64.35 -5.51 -18.91
CA ALA A 2 63.72 -6.33 -19.95
C ALA A 2 62.31 -6.76 -19.53
N ILE A 3 61.30 -6.34 -20.30
CA ILE A 3 59.87 -6.58 -20.05
C ILE A 3 59.52 -8.03 -20.41
N ARG A 4 59.11 -8.84 -19.42
CA ARG A 4 58.57 -10.19 -19.64
C ARG A 4 57.14 -10.09 -20.18
N ARG A 5 56.87 -10.72 -21.32
CA ARG A 5 55.51 -10.75 -21.91
C ARG A 5 54.60 -11.66 -21.07
N PRO A 6 53.37 -11.23 -20.73
CA PRO A 6 52.44 -12.07 -19.97
C PRO A 6 52.00 -13.29 -20.79
N PRO A 7 51.78 -14.45 -20.15
CA PRO A 7 51.38 -15.68 -20.85
C PRO A 7 49.98 -15.51 -21.46
N ARG A 8 49.83 -15.96 -22.71
CA ARG A 8 48.61 -15.76 -23.54
C ARG A 8 47.32 -16.25 -22.87
N LEU A 9 47.38 -17.28 -22.03
CA LEU A 9 46.24 -17.76 -21.25
C LEU A 9 45.70 -16.73 -20.26
N ILE A 10 46.57 -15.96 -19.60
CA ILE A 10 46.16 -14.91 -18.66
C ILE A 10 45.44 -13.79 -19.39
N VAL A 11 45.94 -13.42 -20.58
CA VAL A 11 45.30 -12.40 -21.43
C VAL A 11 43.91 -12.86 -21.89
N ILE A 12 43.77 -14.12 -22.32
CA ILE A 12 42.47 -14.69 -22.73
C ILE A 12 41.49 -14.75 -21.55
N PHE A 13 41.94 -15.17 -20.37
CA PHE A 13 41.11 -15.24 -19.16
C PHE A 13 40.62 -13.84 -18.72
N LEU A 14 41.48 -12.82 -18.79
CA LEU A 14 41.10 -11.44 -18.50
C LEU A 14 40.09 -10.87 -19.51
N VAL A 15 40.22 -11.22 -20.78
CA VAL A 15 39.25 -10.81 -21.83
C VAL A 15 37.89 -11.47 -21.63
N LEU A 16 37.86 -12.73 -21.19
CA LEU A 16 36.60 -13.44 -20.89
C LEU A 16 35.87 -12.86 -19.69
N ILE A 17 36.57 -12.44 -18.63
CA ILE A 17 35.94 -11.83 -17.44
C ILE A 17 35.40 -10.43 -17.76
N ALA A 18 36.10 -9.65 -18.59
CA ALA A 18 35.67 -8.30 -18.97
C ALA A 18 34.41 -8.29 -19.86
N GLY A 19 34.07 -9.43 -20.48
CA GLY A 19 32.88 -9.58 -21.33
C GLY A 19 31.62 -10.05 -20.60
N VAL A 20 31.69 -10.38 -19.30
CA VAL A 20 30.52 -10.82 -18.53
C VAL A 20 29.70 -9.58 -18.15
N GLN A 21 28.71 -9.24 -18.98
CA GLN A 21 27.68 -8.28 -18.62
C GLN A 21 26.63 -8.98 -17.75
N PHE A 22 26.54 -8.61 -16.48
CA PHE A 22 25.40 -8.97 -15.65
C PHE A 22 24.22 -8.09 -16.10
N ALA A 23 23.16 -8.72 -16.61
CA ALA A 23 21.90 -8.01 -16.80
C ALA A 23 21.38 -7.59 -15.42
N THR A 24 21.38 -6.29 -15.15
CA THR A 24 20.63 -5.74 -14.02
C THR A 24 19.16 -5.86 -14.38
N ALA A 25 18.39 -6.66 -13.64
CA ALA A 25 16.95 -6.63 -13.76
C ALA A 25 16.47 -5.23 -13.32
N ASP A 26 15.57 -4.62 -14.09
CA ASP A 26 14.90 -3.40 -13.66
C ASP A 26 14.13 -3.65 -12.37
N ASP A 27 14.01 -2.60 -11.54
CA ASP A 27 13.18 -2.68 -10.35
C ASP A 27 11.73 -3.00 -10.76
N PRO A 28 11.04 -3.91 -10.05
CA PRO A 28 9.68 -4.28 -10.39
C PRO A 28 8.76 -3.07 -10.22
N VAL A 29 8.04 -2.71 -11.29
CA VAL A 29 7.00 -1.67 -11.23
C VAL A 29 5.77 -2.26 -10.52
N PRO A 30 5.28 -1.65 -9.44
CA PRO A 30 4.05 -2.10 -8.79
C PRO A 30 2.87 -2.09 -9.76
N ALA A 31 1.99 -3.08 -9.64
CA ALA A 31 0.72 -3.06 -10.36
C ALA A 31 -0.16 -1.92 -9.83
N THR A 32 -0.87 -1.24 -10.74
CA THR A 32 -1.87 -0.23 -10.37
C THR A 32 -3.00 -0.87 -9.57
N TRP A 33 -3.51 -0.17 -8.55
CA TRP A 33 -4.65 -0.67 -7.80
C TRP A 33 -5.93 -0.70 -8.67
N PRO A 34 -6.82 -1.68 -8.46
CA PRO A 34 -8.13 -1.65 -9.08
C PRO A 34 -8.95 -0.46 -8.53
N HIS A 35 -9.67 0.22 -9.41
CA HIS A 35 -10.53 1.36 -9.02
C HIS A 35 -11.62 0.99 -8.00
N GLN A 36 -12.00 -0.28 -7.95
CA GLN A 36 -12.98 -0.79 -6.99
C GLN A 36 -12.50 -2.15 -6.48
N PHE A 37 -12.53 -2.33 -5.17
CA PHE A 37 -12.27 -3.62 -4.56
C PHE A 37 -12.91 -3.74 -3.18
N HIS A 38 -13.00 -4.99 -2.72
CA HIS A 38 -13.38 -5.32 -1.36
C HIS A 38 -12.24 -6.06 -0.68
N ALA A 39 -11.92 -5.67 0.55
CA ALA A 39 -10.87 -6.31 1.34
C ALA A 39 -11.29 -6.46 2.81
N LEU A 40 -10.75 -7.51 3.45
CA LEU A 40 -10.85 -7.69 4.89
C LEU A 40 -9.49 -7.35 5.51
N LEU A 41 -9.48 -6.39 6.44
CA LEU A 41 -8.27 -5.95 7.12
C LEU A 41 -8.33 -6.38 8.59
N PHE A 42 -7.19 -6.75 9.14
CA PHE A 42 -6.99 -6.99 10.57
C PHE A 42 -6.00 -5.95 11.07
N MET A 43 -6.40 -5.18 12.06
CA MET A 43 -5.68 -4.01 12.50
C MET A 43 -5.37 -4.09 13.98
N ASN A 44 -4.21 -3.55 14.35
CA ASN A 44 -3.77 -3.44 15.72
C ASN A 44 -3.36 -1.98 15.96
N TYR A 45 -4.12 -1.30 16.80
CA TYR A 45 -3.79 0.03 17.26
C TYR A 45 -3.37 -0.03 18.73
N SER A 46 -2.06 -0.12 18.97
CA SER A 46 -1.48 -0.14 20.32
C SER A 46 -2.04 -1.24 21.24
N GLY A 47 -2.49 -2.36 20.69
CA GLY A 47 -3.12 -3.47 21.41
C GLY A 47 -4.62 -3.60 21.17
N ASP A 48 -5.28 -2.55 20.67
CA ASP A 48 -6.69 -2.61 20.28
C ASP A 48 -6.83 -3.27 18.91
N LEU A 49 -7.45 -4.45 18.90
CA LEU A 49 -7.62 -5.25 17.70
C LEU A 49 -8.97 -4.99 17.05
N SER A 50 -8.96 -4.79 15.73
CA SER A 50 -10.17 -4.64 14.95
C SER A 50 -10.11 -5.38 13.62
N MET A 51 -11.29 -5.76 13.13
CA MET A 51 -11.51 -6.29 11.80
C MET A 51 -12.28 -5.25 10.98
N ILE A 52 -11.79 -4.92 9.80
CA ILE A 52 -12.43 -3.94 8.91
C ILE A 52 -12.82 -4.60 7.60
N ASN A 53 -14.11 -4.54 7.26
CA ASN A 53 -14.58 -4.78 5.90
C ASN A 53 -14.52 -3.47 5.13
N LEU A 54 -13.62 -3.40 4.15
CA LEU A 54 -13.33 -2.22 3.34
C LEU A 54 -13.96 -2.36 1.96
N TRP A 55 -14.77 -1.38 1.58
CA TRP A 55 -15.25 -1.20 0.22
C TRP A 55 -14.64 0.07 -0.35
N TYR A 56 -13.64 -0.12 -1.21
CA TYR A 56 -12.96 0.97 -1.89
C TYR A 56 -13.64 1.26 -3.23
N ASP A 57 -13.96 2.53 -3.47
CA ASP A 57 -14.65 2.98 -4.68
C ASP A 57 -14.06 4.31 -5.17
N TRP A 58 -12.95 4.21 -5.92
CA TRP A 58 -12.23 5.36 -6.47
C TRP A 58 -13.10 6.18 -7.42
N THR A 59 -13.85 5.51 -8.30
CA THR A 59 -14.68 6.17 -9.32
C THR A 59 -15.72 7.10 -8.70
N ASN A 60 -16.30 6.71 -7.56
CA ASN A 60 -17.25 7.56 -6.83
C ASN A 60 -16.60 8.33 -5.66
N GLY A 61 -15.28 8.26 -5.52
CA GLY A 61 -14.52 9.04 -4.54
C GLY A 61 -14.90 8.75 -3.10
N ARG A 62 -15.17 7.48 -2.76
CA ARG A 62 -15.59 7.09 -1.41
C ARG A 62 -14.92 5.81 -0.93
N ASN A 63 -14.85 5.69 0.39
CA ASN A 63 -14.38 4.50 1.07
C ASN A 63 -15.37 4.16 2.19
N PHE A 64 -15.84 2.92 2.24
CA PHE A 64 -16.78 2.48 3.26
C PHE A 64 -16.17 1.37 4.12
N ASN A 65 -16.04 1.66 5.41
CA ASN A 65 -15.47 0.75 6.40
C ASN A 65 -16.57 0.28 7.34
N ILE A 66 -16.66 -1.04 7.54
CA ILE A 66 -17.40 -1.64 8.64
C ILE A 66 -16.38 -2.19 9.62
N ILE A 67 -16.24 -1.50 10.75
CA ILE A 67 -15.20 -1.71 11.75
C ILE A 67 -15.81 -2.49 12.91
N GLN A 68 -15.29 -3.68 13.16
CA GLN A 68 -15.63 -4.49 14.31
C GLN A 68 -14.44 -4.51 15.26
N GLU A 69 -14.60 -3.86 16.42
CA GLU A 69 -13.62 -3.91 17.50
C GLU A 69 -13.72 -5.25 18.23
N GLN A 70 -12.58 -5.82 18.67
CA GLN A 70 -12.55 -7.11 19.35
C GLN A 70 -13.37 -7.11 20.65
N LEU A 71 -13.24 -6.04 21.45
CA LEU A 71 -13.93 -5.87 22.73
C LEU A 71 -15.00 -4.77 22.68
N GLY A 72 -15.36 -4.31 21.47
CA GLY A 72 -16.28 -3.20 21.25
C GLY A 72 -17.43 -3.55 20.31
N GLY A 73 -18.11 -2.50 19.84
CA GLY A 73 -19.24 -2.61 18.92
C GLY A 73 -18.82 -2.57 17.45
N ILE A 74 -19.84 -2.56 16.58
CA ILE A 74 -19.66 -2.32 15.14
C ILE A 74 -19.87 -0.83 14.86
N THR A 75 -18.90 -0.23 14.19
CA THR A 75 -18.95 1.15 13.72
C THR A 75 -18.87 1.18 12.19
N TYR A 76 -19.66 2.06 11.60
CA TYR A 76 -19.68 2.30 10.16
C TYR A 76 -19.00 3.64 9.88
N ASP A 77 -18.02 3.66 9.00
CA ASP A 77 -17.31 4.89 8.59
C ASP A 77 -17.36 5.03 7.07
N LEU A 78 -18.10 6.04 6.61
CA LEU A 78 -18.18 6.41 5.20
C LEU A 78 -17.37 7.69 4.96
N GLU A 79 -16.25 7.51 4.29
CA GLU A 79 -15.28 8.57 3.98
C GLU A 79 -15.42 9.02 2.52
N TRP A 80 -15.36 10.32 2.29
CA TRP A 80 -15.41 10.95 0.97
C TRP A 80 -14.07 11.60 0.61
N ASN A 81 -13.82 11.73 -0.69
CA ASN A 81 -12.63 12.37 -1.24
C ASN A 81 -12.50 13.87 -0.92
N ASN A 82 -13.59 14.52 -0.52
CA ASN A 82 -13.58 15.90 -0.02
C ASN A 82 -13.17 16.01 1.47
N GLY A 83 -12.75 14.89 2.09
CA GLY A 83 -12.35 14.81 3.49
C GLY A 83 -13.51 14.67 4.48
N THR A 84 -14.76 14.67 4.04
CA THR A 84 -15.90 14.42 4.94
C THR A 84 -15.98 12.93 5.28
N SER A 85 -16.09 12.61 6.57
CA SER A 85 -16.38 11.26 7.05
C SER A 85 -17.65 11.26 7.90
N PHE A 86 -18.49 10.24 7.72
CA PHE A 86 -19.67 9.98 8.54
C PHE A 86 -19.45 8.70 9.33
N VAL A 87 -19.42 8.81 10.65
CA VAL A 87 -19.20 7.69 11.57
C VAL A 87 -20.48 7.45 12.37
N TYR A 88 -21.02 6.25 12.29
CA TYR A 88 -22.30 5.92 12.92
C TYR A 88 -22.37 4.48 13.43
N THR A 89 -23.30 4.24 14.35
CA THR A 89 -23.66 2.90 14.85
C THR A 89 -25.12 2.59 14.50
N LEU A 90 -25.44 1.30 14.33
CA LEU A 90 -26.80 0.82 14.07
C LEU A 90 -27.41 0.07 15.26
N ASP A 91 -26.71 0.08 16.39
CA ASP A 91 -27.20 -0.48 17.66
C ASP A 91 -28.28 0.43 18.28
N GLU A 92 -28.76 0.07 19.48
CA GLU A 92 -29.79 0.83 20.18
C GLU A 92 -29.40 2.29 20.45
N SER A 93 -28.10 2.58 20.57
CA SER A 93 -27.60 3.93 20.81
C SER A 93 -27.76 4.86 19.60
N LYS A 94 -27.76 4.30 18.39
CA LYS A 94 -27.88 5.03 17.10
C LYS A 94 -27.03 6.30 17.04
N SER A 95 -25.77 6.17 17.43
CA SER A 95 -24.85 7.31 17.39
C SER A 95 -24.52 7.69 15.95
N CYS A 96 -24.37 8.99 15.68
CA CYS A 96 -23.94 9.49 14.38
C CYS A 96 -23.15 10.79 14.58
N ARG A 97 -21.99 10.89 13.93
CA ARG A 97 -21.18 12.09 13.88
C ARG A 97 -20.53 12.24 12.51
N SER A 98 -20.26 13.49 12.14
CA SER A 98 -19.41 13.82 11.00
C SER A 98 -18.02 14.26 11.48
N ALA A 99 -17.00 13.99 10.70
CA ALA A 99 -15.65 14.52 10.89
C ALA A 99 -15.13 15.12 9.58
N GLN A 100 -14.30 16.15 9.71
CA GLN A 100 -13.54 16.69 8.58
C GLN A 100 -12.09 16.21 8.72
N LEU A 101 -11.66 15.38 7.79
CA LEU A 101 -10.29 14.96 7.63
C LEU A 101 -9.56 16.04 6.81
N GLU A 102 -8.32 16.36 7.17
CA GLU A 102 -7.51 17.41 6.49
C GLU A 102 -7.20 17.09 5.01
N VAL A 103 -7.61 15.91 4.56
CA VAL A 103 -7.12 15.14 3.42
C VAL A 103 -8.22 14.10 3.14
N GLY A 104 -8.36 13.67 1.89
CA GLY A 104 -9.35 12.65 1.47
C GLY A 104 -9.23 11.31 2.22
N PRO A 105 -9.83 10.20 1.73
CA PRO A 105 -10.05 8.98 2.52
C PRO A 105 -8.81 8.54 3.30
N SER A 106 -9.06 7.92 4.46
CA SER A 106 -8.17 7.77 5.61
C SER A 106 -6.74 7.39 5.27
N LEU A 107 -5.82 7.57 6.22
CA LEU A 107 -4.40 7.27 6.06
C LEU A 107 -4.13 5.88 5.41
N TYR A 108 -5.04 4.92 5.61
CA TYR A 108 -5.05 3.61 4.97
C TYR A 108 -5.38 3.64 3.47
N ALA A 109 -6.45 4.31 3.06
CA ALA A 109 -6.72 4.54 1.63
C ALA A 109 -5.57 5.30 0.96
N ARG A 110 -4.82 6.12 1.71
CA ARG A 110 -3.58 6.74 1.21
C ARG A 110 -2.38 5.81 1.13
N LEU A 111 -2.26 4.77 1.95
CA LEU A 111 -1.26 3.73 1.72
C LEU A 111 -1.53 3.01 0.38
N PHE A 112 -2.80 2.81 0.04
CA PHE A 112 -3.18 2.26 -1.26
C PHE A 112 -2.95 3.27 -2.41
N SER A 113 -3.36 4.53 -2.27
CA SER A 113 -3.18 5.53 -3.34
C SER A 113 -1.74 6.01 -3.53
N ARG A 114 -0.89 5.98 -2.49
CA ARG A 114 0.54 6.35 -2.63
C ARG A 114 1.32 5.40 -3.53
N ALA A 115 0.84 4.17 -3.71
CA ALA A 115 1.41 3.22 -4.67
C ALA A 115 1.09 3.56 -6.14
N GLU A 116 0.21 4.53 -6.41
CA GLU A 116 -0.14 4.96 -7.79
C GLU A 116 0.74 6.11 -8.31
N ASN A 117 1.52 6.77 -7.45
CA ASN A 117 2.35 7.94 -7.77
C ASN A 117 3.86 7.66 -7.74
N THR A 118 4.26 6.39 -7.79
CA THR A 118 5.64 5.93 -7.99
C THR A 118 5.72 5.11 -9.27
#